data_AF-A0A7J8HMN4-F1
#
_entry.id   AF-A0A7J8HMN4-F1
#
_cell.length_a   1.000
_cell.length_b   1.000
_cell.length_c   1.000
_cell.angle_alpha   90.00
_cell.angle_beta   90.00
_cell.angle_gamma   90.00
#
_symmetry.space_group_name_H-M   'P 1'
#
loop_
_entity.id
_entity.type
_entity.pdbx_description
1 polymer ?
#
loop_
_entity_poly.entity_id
_entity_poly.type
_entity_poly.pdbx_seq_one_letter_code
_entity_poly.pdbx_strand_id
1 'polypeptide(L)'
;MLEEVENKEKDSNMPNFQTLQAIVSHFQKLFDVPSLNGVYPRMTEVYIRLGEMNNAVRNLQELLELDSSTSLCVLVSTVGKLCRLINEDMNEQVKRVLGPEDLQRYLFKKFARYHP
;
A
#
# COMPACT_ATOMS: atom_id res chain seq x y z
N MET A 1 -37.78 17.90 -47.05
CA MET A 1 -38.01 16.47 -47.33
C MET A 1 -36.64 15.81 -47.36
N LEU A 2 -36.27 15.18 -46.26
CA LEU A 2 -35.09 14.31 -46.17
C LEU A 2 -35.66 12.90 -46.13
N GLU A 3 -35.30 12.12 -47.14
CA GLU A 3 -35.76 10.75 -47.32
C GLU A 3 -35.29 9.89 -46.14
N GLU A 4 -36.25 9.30 -45.42
CA GLU A 4 -36.00 8.21 -44.48
C GLU A 4 -35.58 6.98 -45.30
N VAL A 5 -34.27 6.80 -45.46
CA VAL A 5 -33.72 5.53 -45.95
C VAL A 5 -33.87 4.53 -44.80
N GLU A 6 -34.94 3.73 -44.86
CA GLU A 6 -35.21 2.58 -44.02
C GLU A 6 -34.05 1.58 -44.15
N ASN A 7 -33.01 1.75 -43.33
CA ASN A 7 -31.81 0.92 -43.38
C ASN A 7 -32.12 -0.42 -42.70
N LYS A 8 -32.71 -1.34 -43.46
CA LYS A 8 -32.87 -2.76 -43.07
C LYS A 8 -31.55 -3.51 -43.24
N GLU A 9 -30.53 -3.11 -42.49
CA GLU A 9 -29.32 -3.91 -42.33
C GLU A 9 -29.49 -4.86 -41.15
N LYS A 10 -29.74 -6.12 -41.51
CA LYS A 10 -29.66 -7.34 -40.68
C LYS A 10 -28.98 -7.17 -39.31
N ASP A 11 -29.75 -7.42 -38.25
CA ASP A 11 -29.40 -7.83 -36.88
C ASP A 11 -28.50 -9.09 -36.82
N SER A 12 -27.40 -9.11 -37.56
CA SER A 12 -26.48 -10.26 -37.67
C SER A 12 -25.16 -10.06 -36.95
N ASN A 13 -24.90 -8.85 -36.44
CA ASN A 13 -23.69 -8.51 -35.67
C ASN A 13 -23.94 -8.33 -34.18
N MET A 14 -25.18 -8.44 -33.70
CA MET A 14 -25.45 -8.34 -32.27
C MET A 14 -25.08 -9.67 -31.60
N PRO A 15 -24.09 -9.70 -30.69
CA PRO A 15 -23.74 -10.92 -29.98
C PRO A 15 -24.98 -11.46 -29.28
N ASN A 16 -25.17 -12.79 -29.35
CA ASN A 16 -26.35 -13.42 -28.76
C ASN A 16 -26.41 -13.10 -27.25
N PHE A 17 -27.62 -13.14 -26.68
CA PHE A 17 -27.84 -12.80 -25.28
C PHE A 17 -26.97 -13.60 -24.30
N GLN A 18 -26.68 -14.87 -24.62
CA GLN A 18 -25.83 -15.74 -23.79
C GLN A 18 -24.37 -15.25 -23.79
N THR A 19 -23.85 -14.80 -24.94
CA THR A 19 -22.51 -14.21 -25.06
C THR A 19 -22.41 -12.92 -24.27
N LEU A 20 -23.42 -12.04 -24.37
CA LEU A 20 -23.47 -10.81 -23.57
C LEU A 20 -23.53 -11.11 -22.06
N GLN A 21 -24.36 -12.07 -21.65
CA GLN A 21 -24.45 -12.49 -20.26
C GLN A 21 -23.14 -13.11 -19.74
N ALA A 22 -22.43 -13.88 -20.58
CA ALA A 22 -21.12 -14.42 -20.25
C ALA A 22 -20.07 -13.32 -20.06
N ILE A 23 -20.05 -12.30 -20.92
CA ILE A 23 -19.16 -11.14 -20.80
C ILE A 23 -19.47 -10.37 -19.50
N VAL A 24 -20.74 -10.07 -19.24
CA VAL A 24 -21.18 -9.39 -18.01
C VAL A 24 -20.75 -10.20 -16.76
N SER A 25 -21.00 -11.51 -16.77
CA SER A 25 -20.62 -12.41 -15.67
C SER A 25 -19.10 -12.46 -15.47
N HIS A 26 -18.32 -12.39 -16.55
CA HIS A 26 -16.86 -12.36 -16.47
C HIS A 26 -16.37 -11.11 -15.74
N PHE A 27 -16.87 -9.93 -16.09
CA PHE A 27 -16.50 -8.69 -15.41
C PHE A 27 -17.01 -8.62 -13.97
N GLN A 28 -18.19 -9.16 -13.69
CA GLN A 28 -18.70 -9.28 -12.33
C GLN A 28 -17.76 -10.11 -11.44
N LYS A 29 -17.25 -11.23 -11.96
CA LYS A 29 -16.26 -12.07 -11.24
C LYS A 29 -14.90 -11.38 -11.13
N LEU A 30 -14.42 -10.77 -12.21
CA LEU A 30 -13.12 -10.08 -12.24
C LEU A 30 -13.05 -8.95 -11.21
N PHE A 31 -14.13 -8.18 -11.09
CA PHE A 31 -14.23 -7.06 -10.17
C PHE A 31 -14.82 -7.43 -8.81
N ASP A 32 -15.25 -8.69 -8.62
CA ASP A 32 -15.91 -9.20 -7.41
C ASP A 32 -17.15 -8.36 -7.03
N VAL A 33 -18.12 -8.28 -7.95
CA VAL A 33 -19.36 -7.52 -7.76
C VAL A 33 -20.61 -8.34 -8.08
N PRO A 34 -21.68 -8.18 -7.30
CA PRO A 34 -22.90 -8.98 -7.45
C PRO A 34 -23.78 -8.55 -8.63
N SER A 35 -23.59 -7.33 -9.17
CA SER A 35 -24.42 -6.78 -10.26
C SER A 35 -23.61 -5.93 -11.23
N LEU A 36 -24.09 -5.79 -12.47
CA LEU A 36 -23.47 -4.92 -13.48
C LEU A 36 -23.36 -3.46 -13.01
N ASN A 37 -24.36 -2.96 -12.29
CA ASN A 37 -24.35 -1.60 -11.73
C ASN A 37 -23.20 -1.40 -10.73
N GLY A 38 -22.72 -2.47 -10.09
CA GLY A 38 -21.56 -2.42 -9.19
C GLY A 38 -20.22 -2.35 -9.93
N VAL A 39 -20.17 -2.73 -11.22
CA VAL A 39 -18.92 -2.82 -11.98
C VAL A 39 -18.27 -1.44 -12.15
N TYR A 40 -19.03 -0.41 -12.50
CA TYR A 40 -18.49 0.94 -12.71
C TYR A 40 -17.99 1.61 -11.41
N PRO A 41 -18.76 1.62 -10.30
CA PRO A 41 -18.26 2.05 -8.99
C PRO A 41 -17.02 1.28 -8.56
N ARG A 42 -17.00 -0.04 -8.76
CA ARG A 42 -15.85 -0.88 -8.40
C ARG A 42 -14.61 -0.59 -9.24
N MET A 43 -14.76 -0.38 -10.54
CA MET A 43 -13.65 0.09 -11.40
C MET A 43 -13.10 1.43 -10.91
N THR A 44 -13.98 2.37 -10.56
CA THR A 44 -13.57 3.69 -10.04
C THR A 44 -12.77 3.54 -8.75
N GLU A 45 -13.21 2.67 -7.84
CA GLU A 45 -12.49 2.36 -6.60
C GLU A 45 -11.09 1.82 -6.87
N VAL A 46 -10.94 0.90 -7.84
CA VAL A 46 -9.63 0.35 -8.24
C VAL A 46 -8.69 1.46 -8.71
N TYR A 47 -9.18 2.39 -9.55
CA TYR A 47 -8.37 3.51 -10.02
C TYR A 47 -7.96 4.47 -8.91
N ILE A 48 -8.88 4.78 -7.99
CA ILE A 48 -8.58 5.62 -6.82
C ILE A 48 -7.49 4.95 -5.98
N ARG A 49 -7.68 3.69 -5.59
CA ARG A 49 -6.70 2.94 -4.78
C ARG A 49 -5.34 2.84 -5.46
N LEU A 50 -5.30 2.60 -6.78
CA LEU A 50 -4.05 2.55 -7.53
C LEU A 50 -3.34 3.91 -7.53
N GLY A 51 -4.09 5.01 -7.72
CA GLY A 51 -3.56 6.37 -7.63
C GLY A 51 -3.01 6.70 -6.25
N GLU A 52 -3.74 6.36 -5.19
CA GLU A 52 -3.32 6.51 -3.79
C GLU A 52 -2.05 5.71 -3.50
N MET A 53 -1.99 4.43 -3.92
CA MET A 53 -0.82 3.58 -3.76
C MET A 53 0.40 4.15 -4.48
N ASN A 54 0.25 4.60 -5.73
CA ASN A 54 1.34 5.22 -6.49
C ASN A 54 1.83 6.50 -5.83
N ASN A 55 0.92 7.31 -5.29
CA ASN A 55 1.27 8.53 -4.55
C ASN A 55 2.01 8.19 -3.25
N ALA A 56 1.54 7.20 -2.48
CA ALA A 56 2.18 6.76 -1.25
C ALA A 56 3.60 6.23 -1.52
N VAL A 57 3.79 5.43 -2.57
CA VAL A 57 5.11 4.92 -2.97
C VAL A 57 6.04 6.08 -3.33
N ARG A 58 5.58 7.03 -4.16
CA ARG A 58 6.38 8.22 -4.52
C ARG A 58 6.76 9.05 -3.30
N ASN A 59 5.81 9.34 -2.42
CA ASN A 59 6.07 10.14 -1.21
C ASN A 59 7.09 9.45 -0.30
N LEU A 60 7.03 8.13 -0.16
CA LEU A 60 8.02 7.36 0.60
C LEU A 60 9.39 7.33 -0.09
N GLN A 61 9.43 7.22 -1.42
CA GLN A 61 10.70 7.33 -2.17
C GLN A 61 11.32 8.71 -1.97
N GLU A 62 10.55 9.79 -2.07
CA GLU A 62 11.03 11.17 -1.83
C GLU A 62 11.53 11.36 -0.40
N LEU A 63 10.75 10.91 0.61
CA LEU A 63 11.12 11.03 2.02
C LEU A 63 12.40 10.27 2.37
N LEU A 64 12.66 9.16 1.67
CA LEU A 64 13.84 8.33 1.85
C LEU A 64 14.94 8.62 0.83
N GLU A 65 14.77 9.66 -0.01
CA GLU A 65 15.69 10.07 -1.06
C GLU A 65 16.09 8.92 -2.01
N LEU A 66 15.12 8.06 -2.33
CA LEU A 66 15.30 6.93 -3.24
C LEU A 66 14.95 7.34 -4.69
N ASP A 67 15.62 6.70 -5.65
CA ASP A 67 15.32 6.92 -7.07
C ASP A 67 13.87 6.49 -7.39
N SER A 68 13.20 7.24 -8.26
CA SER A 68 11.80 6.97 -8.64
C SER A 68 11.59 5.61 -9.33
N SER A 69 12.64 5.02 -9.93
CA SER A 69 12.60 3.67 -10.50
C SER A 69 12.78 2.56 -9.45
N THR A 70 13.00 2.92 -8.18
CA THR A 70 13.20 1.96 -7.09
C THR A 70 11.97 1.06 -6.93
N SER A 71 12.20 -0.25 -6.99
CA SER A 71 11.12 -1.24 -6.84
C SER A 71 10.46 -1.17 -5.46
N LEU A 72 9.17 -1.52 -5.40
CA LEU A 72 8.41 -1.59 -4.15
C LEU A 72 9.06 -2.52 -3.10
N CYS A 73 9.67 -3.62 -3.55
CA CYS A 73 10.37 -4.56 -2.66
C CYS A 73 11.56 -3.89 -1.95
N VAL A 74 12.36 -3.13 -2.70
CA VAL A 74 13.49 -2.38 -2.14
C VAL A 74 13.00 -1.28 -1.21
N LEU A 75 11.96 -0.52 -1.61
CA LEU A 75 11.35 0.50 -0.75
C LEU A 75 10.92 -0.06 0.61
N VAL A 76 10.13 -1.14 0.61
CA VAL A 76 9.65 -1.80 1.83
C VAL A 76 10.81 -2.37 2.65
N SER A 77 11.82 -2.96 2.00
CA SER A 77 13.00 -3.44 2.72
C SER A 77 13.80 -2.31 3.36
N THR A 78 13.91 -1.15 2.73
CA THR A 78 14.60 0.02 3.27
C THR A 78 13.85 0.57 4.48
N VAL A 79 12.53 0.73 4.38
CA VAL A 79 11.68 1.10 5.52
C VAL A 79 11.86 0.12 6.68
N GLY A 80 11.80 -1.19 6.40
CA GLY A 80 12.00 -2.21 7.43
C GLY A 80 13.39 -2.18 8.09
N LYS A 81 14.45 -1.88 7.33
CA LYS A 81 15.80 -1.67 7.88
C LYS A 81 15.85 -0.42 8.77
N LEU A 82 15.25 0.69 8.35
CA LEU A 82 15.19 1.92 9.13
C LEU A 82 14.45 1.70 10.46
N CYS A 83 13.30 1.02 10.44
CA CYS A 83 12.58 0.69 11.66
C CYS A 83 13.40 -0.16 12.63
N ARG A 84 14.19 -1.13 12.13
CA ARG A 84 15.08 -1.92 12.99
C ARG A 84 16.18 -1.07 13.61
N LEU A 85 16.85 -0.22 12.82
CA LEU A 85 17.91 0.67 13.31
C LEU A 85 17.39 1.61 14.41
N ILE A 86 16.22 2.22 14.21
CA ILE A 86 15.61 3.11 15.21
C ILE A 86 15.25 2.32 16.47
N ASN A 87 14.69 1.13 16.34
CA ASN A 87 14.32 0.30 17.49
C ASN A 87 15.55 -0.19 18.28
N GLU A 88 16.62 -0.58 17.60
CA GLU A 88 17.88 -0.98 18.23
C GLU A 88 18.51 0.19 18.98
N ASP A 89 18.60 1.36 18.35
CA ASP A 89 19.13 2.58 18.99
C ASP A 89 18.29 2.99 20.20
N MET A 90 16.96 3.01 20.06
CA MET A 90 16.05 3.30 21.17
C MET A 90 16.23 2.31 22.33
N ASN A 91 16.37 1.02 22.03
CA ASN A 91 16.57 -0.01 23.05
C ASN A 91 17.91 0.17 23.78
N GLU A 92 18.98 0.53 23.07
CA GLU A 92 20.26 0.85 23.68
C GLU A 92 20.21 2.12 24.52
N GLN A 93 19.49 3.16 24.08
CA GLN A 93 19.26 4.36 24.89
C GLN A 93 18.49 4.04 26.18
N VAL A 94 17.42 3.23 26.09
CA VAL A 94 16.65 2.78 27.25
C VAL A 94 17.52 1.97 28.21
N LYS A 95 18.33 1.04 27.70
CA LYS A 95 19.29 0.29 28.52
C LYS A 95 20.32 1.19 29.19
N ARG A 96 20.81 2.24 28.54
CA ARG A 96 21.73 3.19 29.18
C ARG A 96 21.07 3.96 30.33
N VAL A 97 19.82 4.40 30.16
CA VAL A 97 19.10 5.21 31.16
C VAL A 97 18.60 4.37 32.34
N LEU A 98 18.10 3.16 32.06
CA LEU A 98 17.51 2.27 33.06
C LEU A 98 18.46 1.12 33.47
N GLY A 99 19.67 1.14 32.94
CA GLY A 99 20.66 0.10 33.13
C GLY A 99 21.20 0.06 34.56
N PRO A 100 21.57 -1.13 35.04
CA PRO A 100 22.14 -1.28 36.37
C PRO A 100 23.50 -0.58 36.48
N GLU A 101 24.16 -0.18 35.39
CA GLU A 101 25.45 0.49 35.41
C GLU A 101 25.41 1.79 36.21
N ASP A 102 24.36 2.60 36.08
CA ASP A 102 24.23 3.85 36.84
C ASP A 102 23.93 3.60 38.32
N LEU A 103 23.12 2.58 38.62
CA LEU A 103 22.85 2.17 40.00
C LEU A 103 24.11 1.59 40.66
N GLN A 104 24.85 0.74 39.95
CA GLN A 104 26.11 0.17 40.40
C GLN A 104 27.18 1.23 40.58
N ARG A 105 27.29 2.20 39.66
CA ARG A 105 28.22 3.33 39.78
C ARG A 105 27.87 4.22 40.98
N TYR A 106 26.58 4.46 41.23
CA TYR A 106 26.12 5.16 42.42
C TYR A 106 26.46 4.40 43.71
N LEU A 107 26.18 3.09 43.76
CA LEU A 107 26.49 2.24 44.91
C LEU A 107 28.00 2.15 45.17
N PHE A 108 28.81 1.97 44.13
CA PHE A 108 30.27 1.92 44.24
C PHE A 108 30.84 3.25 44.73
N LYS A 109 30.36 4.37 44.19
CA LYS A 109 30.73 5.71 44.66
C LYS A 109 30.34 5.93 46.12
N LYS A 110 29.19 5.41 46.55
CA LYS A 110 28.74 5.49 47.94
C LYS A 110 29.61 4.61 48.84
N PHE A 111 29.87 3.36 48.45
CA PHE A 111 30.68 2.41 49.21
C PHE A 111 32.12 2.91 49.42
N ALA A 112 32.79 3.38 48.35
CA ALA A 112 34.13 3.96 48.43
C ALA A 112 34.22 5.23 49.30
N ARG A 113 33.10 5.91 49.54
CA ARG A 113 33.05 7.08 50.44
C ARG A 113 32.93 6.70 51.92
N TYR A 114 32.43 5.49 52.23
CA TYR A 114 32.30 5.00 53.60
C TYR A 114 33.42 4.02 54.02
N HIS A 115 34.20 3.52 53.07
CA HIS A 115 35.37 2.66 53.31
C HIS A 115 36.59 3.18 52.51
N PRO A 116 37.36 4.15 53.05
CA PRO A 116 38.58 4.66 52.44
C PRO A 116 39.77 3.70 52.56
#